data_AF-A0A537HNJ2-F1
#
_entry.id   AF-A0A537HNJ2-F1
#
_cell.length_a   1.000
_cell.length_b   1.000
_cell.length_c   1.000
_cell.angle_alpha   90.00
_cell.angle_beta   90.00
_cell.angle_gamma   90.00
#
_symmetry.space_group_name_H-M   'P 1'
#
loop_
_entity.id
_entity.type
_entity.pdbx_description
1 polymer ?
#
loop_
_entity_poly.entity_id
_entity_poly.type
_entity_poly.pdbx_seq_one_letter_code
_entity_poly.pdbx_strand_id
1 'polypeptide(L)'
;MSAGEHYTGLKYPDWLESLTEAKTAVEKEQFRRYILRLRDRQSGRDIEQKSMEIMDQILHLHEYVRARGIACYVSKGSEVDTRPLIRKALDGNKRVLVPVVKKGDIDLFFSEIKDLGKELAPGSFNIPEPREEYLRPESLDAVDVMFVPGIVWDKEGYRLGWGRGY
;
A
#
# COMPACT_ATOMS: atom_id res chain seq x y z
N MET A 1 -14.40 9.45 -32.02
CA MET A 1 -13.50 8.28 -32.01
C MET A 1 -13.37 7.85 -30.55
N SER A 2 -14.41 7.18 -30.07
CA SER A 2 -14.46 5.74 -29.70
C SER A 2 -13.70 5.44 -28.42
N ALA A 3 -14.50 5.02 -27.44
CA ALA A 3 -14.24 4.74 -26.05
C ALA A 3 -13.05 3.80 -25.80
N GLY A 4 -12.42 4.01 -24.65
CA GLY A 4 -11.25 3.29 -24.18
C GLY A 4 -11.48 1.79 -24.05
N GLU A 5 -10.45 1.05 -24.43
CA GLU A 5 -10.35 -0.38 -24.18
C GLU A 5 -10.17 -0.61 -22.68
N HIS A 6 -11.21 -1.16 -22.05
CA HIS A 6 -11.20 -1.59 -20.66
C HIS A 6 -10.42 -2.90 -20.50
N TYR A 7 -9.11 -2.80 -20.30
CA TYR A 7 -8.25 -3.94 -19.98
C TYR A 7 -8.25 -4.25 -18.48
N THR A 8 -9.29 -4.94 -18.00
CA THR A 8 -9.18 -5.79 -16.79
C THR A 8 -10.06 -7.05 -16.82
N GLY A 9 -10.99 -7.20 -17.78
CA GLY A 9 -11.93 -8.34 -17.80
C GLY A 9 -12.85 -8.43 -16.58
N LEU A 10 -12.76 -7.48 -15.65
CA LEU A 10 -13.60 -7.39 -14.47
C LEU A 10 -14.84 -6.57 -14.84
N LYS A 11 -15.99 -7.23 -14.92
CA LYS A 11 -17.28 -6.54 -14.97
C LYS A 11 -17.56 -5.95 -13.59
N TYR A 12 -17.40 -4.64 -13.48
CA TYR A 12 -17.90 -3.90 -12.34
C TYR A 12 -19.43 -3.77 -12.47
N PRO A 13 -20.18 -3.79 -11.35
CA PRO A 13 -21.60 -3.45 -11.37
C PRO A 13 -21.80 -2.03 -11.91
N ASP A 14 -22.92 -1.76 -12.59
CA ASP A 14 -23.20 -0.43 -13.18
C ASP A 14 -23.16 0.72 -12.14
N TRP A 15 -23.43 0.42 -10.87
CA TRP A 15 -23.32 1.39 -9.77
C TRP A 15 -21.88 1.72 -9.34
N LEU A 16 -20.88 1.00 -9.86
CA LEU A 16 -19.46 1.22 -9.52
C LEU A 16 -18.84 2.35 -10.34
N GLU A 17 -19.31 2.56 -11.57
CA GLU A 17 -18.84 3.65 -12.43
C GLU A 17 -19.20 5.03 -11.87
N SER A 18 -20.21 5.12 -11.00
CA SER A 18 -20.63 6.34 -10.33
C SER A 18 -19.86 6.67 -9.04
N LEU A 19 -18.86 5.87 -8.67
CA LEU A 19 -18.15 6.05 -7.38
C LEU A 19 -17.01 7.06 -7.42
N THR A 20 -16.63 7.55 -8.59
CA THR A 20 -15.98 8.87 -8.72
C THR A 20 -16.84 9.98 -8.10
N GLU A 21 -18.14 9.73 -7.90
CA GLU A 21 -19.09 10.63 -7.25
C GLU A 21 -19.60 10.16 -5.87
N ALA A 22 -19.04 9.14 -5.21
CA ALA A 22 -19.54 8.67 -3.91
C ALA A 22 -19.54 9.79 -2.85
N LYS A 23 -20.72 10.35 -2.53
CA LYS A 23 -20.84 11.60 -1.75
C LYS A 23 -20.90 11.35 -0.25
N THR A 24 -21.37 10.18 0.18
CA THR A 24 -21.63 9.89 1.60
C THR A 24 -20.67 8.87 2.21
N ALA A 25 -20.51 8.91 3.53
CA ALA A 25 -19.72 7.92 4.27
C ALA A 25 -20.26 6.49 4.12
N VAL A 26 -21.59 6.35 3.97
CA VAL A 26 -22.27 5.07 3.81
C VAL A 26 -21.93 4.43 2.46
N GLU A 27 -21.98 5.19 1.37
CA GLU A 27 -21.62 4.72 0.03
C GLU A 27 -20.14 4.30 -0.03
N LYS A 28 -19.25 5.11 0.55
CA LYS A 28 -17.83 4.77 0.66
C LYS A 28 -17.61 3.46 1.41
N GLU A 29 -18.37 3.21 2.48
CA GLU A 29 -18.24 1.98 3.26
C GLU A 29 -18.81 0.74 2.55
N GLN A 30 -19.93 0.89 1.83
CA GLN A 30 -20.45 -0.18 0.97
C GLN A 30 -19.46 -0.55 -0.12
N PHE A 31 -18.84 0.46 -0.74
CA PHE A 31 -17.85 0.26 -1.79
C PHE A 31 -16.57 -0.41 -1.27
N ARG A 32 -16.03 0.04 -0.12
CA ARG A 32 -14.89 -0.63 0.54
C ARG A 32 -15.17 -2.11 0.73
N ARG A 33 -16.33 -2.46 1.31
CA ARG A 33 -16.71 -3.86 1.55
C ARG A 33 -16.81 -4.67 0.25
N TYR A 34 -17.34 -4.08 -0.80
CA TYR A 34 -17.44 -4.73 -2.11
C TYR A 34 -16.07 -5.02 -2.72
N ILE A 35 -15.18 -4.02 -2.79
CA ILE A 35 -13.84 -4.18 -3.38
C ILE A 35 -12.97 -5.11 -2.53
N LEU A 36 -13.00 -4.98 -1.20
CA LEU A 36 -12.25 -5.88 -0.33
C LEU A 36 -12.68 -7.33 -0.54
N ARG A 37 -13.99 -7.61 -0.68
CA ARG A 37 -14.47 -8.96 -1.01
C ARG A 37 -13.91 -9.49 -2.33
N LEU A 38 -13.81 -8.65 -3.37
CA LEU A 38 -13.21 -9.06 -4.63
C LEU A 38 -11.71 -9.30 -4.49
N ARG A 39 -11.00 -8.42 -3.78
CA ARG A 39 -9.56 -8.52 -3.55
C ARG A 39 -9.19 -9.75 -2.73
N ASP A 40 -9.97 -10.05 -1.68
CA ASP A 40 -9.80 -11.18 -0.78
C ASP A 40 -10.11 -12.54 -1.42
N ARG A 41 -10.78 -12.55 -2.59
CA ARG A 41 -11.05 -13.77 -3.38
C ARG A 41 -9.91 -14.15 -4.31
N GLN A 42 -8.92 -13.28 -4.49
CA GLN A 42 -7.77 -13.59 -5.33
C GLN A 42 -6.94 -14.72 -4.70
N SER A 43 -6.42 -15.62 -5.52
CA SER A 43 -5.53 -16.66 -5.03
C SER A 43 -4.19 -16.06 -4.60
N GLY A 44 -3.47 -16.74 -3.69
CA GLY A 44 -2.13 -16.32 -3.31
C GLY A 44 -1.18 -16.20 -4.52
N ARG A 45 -1.34 -17.09 -5.52
CA ARG A 45 -0.57 -17.05 -6.78
C ARG A 45 -0.89 -15.81 -7.61
N ASP A 46 -2.16 -15.42 -7.72
CA ASP A 46 -2.55 -14.22 -8.46
C ASP A 46 -2.01 -12.95 -7.79
N ILE A 47 -2.07 -12.91 -6.44
CA ILE A 47 -1.53 -11.79 -5.67
C ILE A 47 -0.01 -11.71 -5.88
N GLU A 48 0.71 -12.82 -5.76
CA GLU A 48 2.15 -12.89 -5.96
C GLU A 48 2.54 -12.43 -7.38
N GLN A 49 1.90 -12.99 -8.41
CA GLN A 49 2.16 -12.65 -9.81
C GLN A 49 1.95 -11.15 -10.08
N LYS A 50 0.80 -10.61 -9.69
CA LYS A 50 0.50 -9.17 -9.88
C LYS A 50 1.44 -8.29 -9.05
N SER A 51 1.84 -8.71 -7.86
CA SER A 51 2.78 -7.97 -7.02
C SER A 51 4.16 -7.91 -7.66
N MET A 52 4.61 -9.00 -8.29
CA MET A 52 5.87 -9.03 -9.04
C MET A 52 5.83 -8.14 -10.29
N GLU A 53 4.71 -8.10 -11.01
CA GLU A 53 4.52 -7.19 -12.16
C GLU A 53 4.55 -5.73 -11.73
N ILE A 54 3.87 -5.37 -10.64
CA ILE A 54 3.90 -4.02 -10.05
C ILE A 54 5.31 -3.67 -9.59
N MET A 55 5.99 -4.60 -8.92
CA MET A 55 7.37 -4.41 -8.47
C MET A 55 8.30 -4.14 -9.66
N ASP A 56 8.21 -4.93 -10.73
CA ASP A 56 9.04 -4.73 -11.92
C ASP A 56 8.86 -3.32 -12.50
N GLN A 57 7.62 -2.84 -12.61
CA GLN A 57 7.34 -1.46 -13.05
C GLN A 57 7.98 -0.43 -12.11
N ILE A 58 7.84 -0.59 -10.79
CA ILE A 58 8.43 0.30 -9.79
C ILE A 58 9.96 0.36 -9.92
N LEU A 59 10.62 -0.77 -10.13
CA LEU A 59 12.08 -0.82 -10.25
C LEU A 59 12.61 -0.08 -11.47
N HIS A 60 11.78 0.13 -12.49
CA HIS A 60 12.10 0.90 -13.69
C HIS A 60 11.71 2.38 -13.60
N LEU A 61 10.98 2.80 -12.55
CA LEU A 61 10.67 4.21 -12.32
C LEU A 61 11.93 4.99 -11.95
N HIS A 62 12.12 6.12 -12.63
CA HIS A 62 13.28 6.99 -12.43
C HIS A 62 13.34 7.53 -10.99
N GLU A 63 12.18 7.88 -10.43
CA GLU A 63 11.99 8.34 -9.07
C GLU A 63 12.50 7.31 -8.07
N TYR A 64 12.13 6.04 -8.24
CA TYR A 64 12.60 4.95 -7.39
C TYR A 64 14.10 4.69 -7.56
N VAL A 65 14.58 4.64 -8.81
CA VAL A 65 16.00 4.38 -9.10
C VAL A 65 16.89 5.41 -8.40
N ARG A 66 16.52 6.70 -8.48
CA ARG A 66 17.27 7.81 -7.87
C ARG A 66 17.06 7.98 -6.37
N ALA A 67 15.98 7.46 -5.81
CA ALA A 67 15.69 7.57 -4.39
C ALA A 67 16.83 7.01 -3.52
N ARG A 68 17.25 7.76 -2.51
CA ARG A 68 18.16 7.32 -1.45
C ARG A 68 17.37 6.77 -0.25
N GLY A 69 16.12 7.19 -0.10
CA GLY A 69 15.20 6.65 0.91
C GLY A 69 13.79 6.44 0.36
N ILE A 70 13.11 5.41 0.87
CA ILE A 70 11.69 5.17 0.60
C ILE A 70 10.91 5.01 1.91
N ALA A 71 9.65 5.43 1.90
CA ALA A 71 8.65 5.01 2.89
C ALA A 71 7.72 3.99 2.25
N CYS A 72 7.49 2.84 2.89
CA CYS A 72 6.69 1.77 2.34
C CYS A 72 5.87 1.07 3.44
N TYR A 73 4.59 0.80 3.16
CA TYR A 73 3.78 -0.02 4.06
C TYR A 73 4.23 -1.49 3.98
N VAL A 74 4.10 -2.23 5.09
CA VAL A 74 4.31 -3.67 5.10
C VAL A 74 2.98 -4.37 4.79
N SER A 75 2.92 -5.03 3.64
CA SER A 75 1.72 -5.69 3.11
C SER A 75 1.12 -6.73 4.08
N LYS A 76 -0.22 -6.75 4.14
CA LYS A 76 -0.98 -7.82 4.82
C LYS A 76 -2.16 -8.32 3.99
N GLY A 77 -2.62 -9.53 4.30
CA GLY A 77 -3.81 -10.12 3.67
C GLY A 77 -3.68 -10.17 2.16
N SER A 78 -4.66 -9.57 1.46
CA SER A 78 -4.76 -9.54 -0.01
C SER A 78 -4.21 -8.25 -0.64
N GLU A 79 -3.44 -7.45 0.10
CA GLU A 79 -2.75 -6.29 -0.46
C GLU A 79 -1.68 -6.71 -1.47
N VAL A 80 -1.25 -5.76 -2.31
CA VAL A 80 -0.02 -5.93 -3.10
C VAL A 80 1.13 -6.22 -2.14
N ASP A 81 1.87 -7.29 -2.40
CA ASP A 81 2.98 -7.69 -1.55
C ASP A 81 4.19 -6.78 -1.76
N THR A 82 4.44 -5.90 -0.79
CA THR A 82 5.54 -4.94 -0.79
C THR A 82 6.82 -5.48 -0.17
N ARG A 83 6.81 -6.68 0.42
CA ARG A 83 7.99 -7.26 1.09
C ARG A 83 9.17 -7.47 0.13
N PRO A 84 8.96 -7.93 -1.12
CA PRO A 84 10.05 -8.01 -2.10
C PRO A 84 10.65 -6.64 -2.45
N LEU A 85 9.82 -5.61 -2.59
CA LEU A 85 10.26 -4.23 -2.83
C LEU A 85 11.09 -3.70 -1.66
N ILE A 86 10.62 -3.89 -0.43
CA ILE A 86 11.35 -3.49 0.78
C ILE A 86 12.70 -4.18 0.85
N ARG A 87 12.75 -5.49 0.61
CA ARG A 87 14.02 -6.25 0.59
C ARG A 87 14.96 -5.69 -0.48
N LYS A 88 14.47 -5.45 -1.69
CA LYS A 88 15.28 -4.88 -2.78
C LYS A 88 15.82 -3.48 -2.46
N ALA A 89 15.04 -2.66 -1.75
CA ALA A 89 15.49 -1.35 -1.30
C ALA A 89 16.59 -1.45 -0.24
N LEU A 90 16.42 -2.33 0.76
CA LEU A 90 17.44 -2.61 1.78
C LEU A 90 18.74 -3.15 1.17
N ASP A 91 18.64 -4.15 0.28
CA ASP A 91 19.80 -4.72 -0.43
C ASP A 91 20.52 -3.68 -1.31
N GLY A 92 19.78 -2.70 -1.81
CA GLY A 92 20.28 -1.55 -2.55
C GLY A 92 20.83 -0.42 -1.67
N ASN A 93 20.95 -0.63 -0.36
CA ASN A 93 21.36 0.37 0.64
C ASN A 93 20.50 1.64 0.66
N LYS A 94 19.24 1.56 0.22
CA LYS A 94 18.27 2.64 0.41
C LYS A 94 17.79 2.63 1.85
N ARG A 95 17.56 3.82 2.41
CA ARG A 95 16.85 3.97 3.68
C ARG A 95 15.41 3.49 3.50
N VAL A 96 14.90 2.68 4.43
CA VAL A 96 13.50 2.20 4.36
C VAL A 96 12.78 2.56 5.65
N LEU A 97 11.76 3.39 5.52
CA LEU A 97 10.83 3.72 6.59
C LEU A 97 9.53 2.93 6.44
N VAL A 98 9.02 2.42 7.55
CA VAL A 98 7.68 1.79 7.62
C VAL A 98 6.78 2.56 8.59
N PRO A 99 5.47 2.64 8.32
CA PRO A 99 4.54 3.29 9.24
C PRO A 99 4.34 2.45 10.50
N VAL A 100 4.21 3.13 11.64
CA VAL A 100 3.94 2.54 12.95
C VAL A 100 2.75 3.27 13.57
N VAL A 101 1.74 2.53 14.01
CA VAL A 101 0.56 3.13 14.65
C VAL A 101 0.90 3.54 16.06
N LYS A 102 0.61 4.80 16.41
CA LYS A 102 0.74 5.28 17.78
C LYS A 102 -0.36 4.68 18.66
N LYS A 103 0.01 3.97 19.72
CA LYS A 103 -0.96 3.37 20.65
C LYS A 103 -1.83 4.45 21.28
N GLY A 104 -3.16 4.31 21.15
CA GLY A 104 -4.14 5.20 21.77
C GLY A 104 -4.57 6.41 20.93
N ASP A 105 -3.92 6.69 19.79
CA ASP A 105 -4.22 7.82 18.91
C ASP A 105 -4.56 7.35 17.48
N ILE A 106 -5.29 8.19 16.72
CA ILE A 106 -5.39 8.06 15.26
C ILE A 106 -4.20 8.85 14.67
N ASP A 107 -2.99 8.35 14.91
CA ASP A 107 -1.77 8.94 14.39
C ASP A 107 -0.77 7.85 13.99
N LEU A 108 0.11 8.19 13.04
CA LEU A 108 1.21 7.35 12.57
C LEU A 108 2.52 8.11 12.77
N PHE A 109 3.58 7.36 13.07
CA PHE A 109 4.94 7.84 12.83
C PHE A 109 5.68 6.84 11.94
N PHE A 110 6.82 7.25 11.40
CA PHE A 110 7.64 6.41 10.54
C PHE A 110 8.90 5.98 11.28
N SER A 111 9.26 4.72 11.13
CA SER A 111 10.46 4.14 11.74
C SER A 111 11.33 3.49 10.69
N GLU A 112 12.63 3.73 10.76
CA GLU A 112 13.59 3.07 9.88
C GLU A 112 13.76 1.61 10.27
N ILE A 113 13.72 0.72 9.27
CA ILE A 113 14.10 -0.68 9.39
C ILE A 113 15.40 -0.96 8.66
N LYS A 114 16.16 -1.92 9.19
CA LYS A 114 17.42 -2.43 8.61
C LYS A 114 17.31 -3.90 8.20
N ASP A 115 16.38 -4.65 8.78
CA ASP A 115 16.16 -6.07 8.45
C ASP A 115 14.67 -6.42 8.54
N LEU A 116 14.05 -6.63 7.37
CA LEU A 116 12.64 -6.97 7.24
C LEU A 116 12.26 -8.27 7.97
N GLY A 117 13.17 -9.24 8.04
CA GLY A 117 12.90 -10.57 8.61
C GLY A 117 13.09 -10.66 10.12
N LYS A 118 13.87 -9.75 10.72
CA LYS A 118 14.21 -9.79 12.15
C LYS A 118 13.56 -8.70 12.98
N GLU A 119 13.32 -7.54 12.37
CA GLU A 119 12.92 -6.35 13.13
C GLU A 119 11.40 -6.19 13.23
N LEU A 120 10.62 -6.87 12.39
CA LEU A 120 9.17 -6.79 12.40
C LEU A 120 8.53 -7.86 13.30
N ALA A 121 7.43 -7.49 13.93
CA ALA A 121 6.51 -8.39 14.63
C ALA A 121 5.05 -8.01 14.29
N PRO A 122 4.07 -8.90 14.50
CA PRO A 122 2.66 -8.53 14.38
C PRO A 122 2.33 -7.35 15.29
N GLY A 123 1.84 -6.26 14.71
CA GLY A 123 1.48 -5.01 15.39
C GLY A 123 -0.01 -4.69 15.29
N SER A 124 -0.32 -3.40 15.31
CA SER A 124 -1.69 -2.89 15.25
C SER A 124 -2.43 -3.37 13.98
N PHE A 125 -3.70 -3.76 14.11
CA PHE A 125 -4.54 -4.25 13.01
C PHE A 125 -3.94 -5.45 12.23
N ASN A 126 -3.09 -6.28 12.86
CA ASN A 126 -2.33 -7.35 12.21
C ASN A 126 -1.41 -6.85 11.09
N ILE A 127 -0.99 -5.57 11.14
CA ILE A 127 0.06 -5.03 10.28
C ILE A 127 1.40 -5.34 10.95
N PRO A 128 2.38 -5.90 10.23
CA PRO A 128 3.73 -6.05 10.78
C PRO A 128 4.34 -4.67 11.08
N GLU A 129 4.73 -4.45 12.34
CA GLU A 129 5.36 -3.22 12.82
C GLU A 129 6.75 -3.54 13.39
N PRO A 130 7.71 -2.59 13.39
CA PRO A 130 8.99 -2.78 14.06
C PRO A 130 8.79 -3.07 15.54
N ARG A 131 9.53 -4.04 16.07
CA ARG A 131 9.55 -4.32 17.51
C ARG A 131 10.12 -3.13 18.26
N GLU A 132 9.72 -2.98 19.52
CA GLU A 132 10.06 -1.82 20.34
C GLU A 132 11.56 -1.55 20.42
N GLU A 133 12.39 -2.60 20.52
CA GLU A 133 13.84 -2.49 20.56
C GLU A 133 14.50 -2.07 19.22
N TYR A 134 13.75 -2.13 18.12
CA TYR A 134 14.21 -1.72 16.78
C TYR A 134 13.56 -0.42 16.31
N LEU A 135 12.76 0.24 17.15
CA LEU A 135 12.17 1.53 16.81
C LEU A 135 13.27 2.58 16.62
N ARG A 136 13.28 3.17 15.43
CA ARG A 136 14.14 4.29 15.04
C ARG A 136 13.27 5.32 14.33
N PRO A 137 12.51 6.14 15.09
CA PRO A 137 11.64 7.15 14.51
C PRO A 137 12.43 8.11 13.62
N GLU A 138 11.90 8.40 12.44
CA GLU A 138 12.54 9.26 11.45
C GLU A 138 11.49 10.15 10.76
N SER A 139 11.90 11.35 10.33
CA SER A 139 11.05 12.23 9.54
C SER A 139 10.86 11.68 8.12
N LEU A 140 9.71 11.96 7.51
CA LEU A 140 9.50 11.72 6.08
C LEU A 140 10.43 12.56 5.19
N ASP A 141 11.05 13.63 5.71
CA ASP A 141 12.10 14.38 4.99
C ASP A 141 13.33 13.52 4.66
N ALA A 142 13.46 12.34 5.29
CA ALA A 142 14.54 11.39 5.04
C ALA A 142 14.28 10.47 3.82
N VAL A 143 13.14 10.58 3.15
CA VAL A 143 12.78 9.74 2.00
C VAL A 143 12.40 10.57 0.77
N ASP A 144 12.64 10.00 -0.41
CA ASP A 144 12.35 10.64 -1.70
C ASP A 144 11.05 10.11 -2.33
N VAL A 145 10.65 8.89 -1.96
CA VAL A 145 9.46 8.20 -2.51
C VAL A 145 8.66 7.56 -1.38
N MET A 146 7.33 7.69 -1.44
CA MET A 146 6.42 7.02 -0.52
C MET A 146 5.43 6.14 -1.26
N PHE A 147 5.38 4.87 -0.90
CA PHE A 147 4.37 3.91 -1.35
C PHE A 147 3.19 3.95 -0.39
N VAL A 148 2.10 4.57 -0.84
CA VAL A 148 0.89 4.78 -0.03
C VAL A 148 -0.08 3.61 -0.24
N PRO A 149 -0.56 2.93 0.82
CA PRO A 149 -1.57 1.88 0.67
C PRO A 149 -2.96 2.47 0.38
N GLY A 150 -3.81 1.70 -0.32
CA GLY A 150 -5.18 2.06 -0.64
C GLY A 150 -6.05 0.86 -0.99
N ILE A 151 -7.38 1.03 -0.94
CA ILE A 151 -8.34 0.01 -1.37
C ILE A 151 -8.72 0.26 -2.83
N VAL A 152 -8.99 1.51 -3.18
CA VAL A 152 -9.36 1.94 -4.53
C VAL A 152 -8.55 3.19 -4.89
N TRP A 153 -8.14 3.23 -6.15
CA TRP A 153 -7.57 4.40 -6.81
C TRP A 153 -8.35 4.64 -8.10
N ASP A 154 -8.58 5.89 -8.45
CA ASP A 154 -9.03 6.25 -9.80
C ASP A 154 -7.88 6.83 -10.64
N LYS A 155 -8.17 7.15 -11.91
CA LYS A 155 -7.18 7.68 -12.86
C LYS A 155 -6.76 9.12 -12.57
N GLU A 156 -7.55 9.85 -11.81
CA GLU A 156 -7.25 11.23 -11.39
C GLU A 156 -6.46 11.27 -10.07
N GLY A 157 -6.20 10.10 -9.47
CA GLY A 157 -5.42 9.96 -8.24
C GLY A 157 -6.24 10.02 -6.95
N TYR A 158 -7.57 10.00 -7.02
CA TYR A 158 -8.39 9.88 -5.81
C TYR A 158 -8.18 8.51 -5.18
N ARG A 159 -8.00 8.51 -3.86
CA ARG A 159 -7.75 7.32 -3.05
C ARG A 159 -8.89 7.08 -2.07
N LEU A 160 -9.42 5.87 -2.07
CA LEU A 160 -10.26 5.37 -0.98
C LEU A 160 -9.43 4.46 -0.06
N GLY A 161 -9.07 4.98 1.11
CA GLY A 161 -8.42 4.22 2.17
C GLY A 161 -9.39 3.47 3.08
N TRP A 162 -8.87 2.91 4.16
CA TRP A 162 -9.60 2.10 5.16
C TRP A 162 -10.57 2.89 6.06
N GLY A 163 -10.74 4.20 5.84
CA GLY A 163 -11.72 5.04 6.54
C GLY A 163 -11.25 5.69 7.84
N ARG A 164 -10.02 5.40 8.31
CA ARG A 164 -9.47 6.00 9.55
C ARG A 164 -8.75 7.33 9.36
N GLY A 165 -8.39 7.69 8.13
CA GLY A 165 -7.78 9.00 7.84
C GLY A 165 -6.34 9.16 8.32
N TYR A 166 -5.62 8.05 8.51
CA TYR A 166 -4.16 8.07 8.65
C TYR A 166 -3.47 8.52 7.36
#